data_AF-A0A6I4XK42-F1
#
_entry.id   AF-A0A6I4XK42-F1
#
_cell.length_a   1.000
_cell.length_b   1.000
_cell.length_c   1.000
_cell.angle_alpha   90.00
_cell.angle_beta   90.00
_cell.angle_gamma   90.00
#
_symmetry.space_group_name_H-M   'P 1'
#
loop_
_entity.id
_entity.type
_entity.pdbx_description
1 polymer ?
#
loop_
_entity_poly.entity_id
_entity_poly.type
_entity_poly.pdbx_seq_one_letter_code
_entity_poly.pdbx_strand_id
1 'polypeptide(L)'
;NQRWVELSTRSFAELESQIYEVENQNEIFRFMKAKKAVVEANETMTEMEAEVEVIRNGLKELRESEERNSLEVQKALDVYEELSKSLKDDKASFGPAYSEIQKQLRNVEIEFTQFVTLNTSGDPIEAREVLEDAERHTYELEDLM
;
A
#
# COMPACT_ATOMS: atom_id res chain seq x y z
N ASN A 1 -3.78 8.80 -5.57
CA ASN A 1 -4.48 9.23 -6.81
C ASN A 1 -4.73 10.73 -6.92
N GLN A 2 -5.35 11.41 -5.94
CA GLN A 2 -5.71 12.84 -6.09
C GLN A 2 -4.51 13.76 -6.40
N ARG A 3 -3.36 13.59 -5.72
CA ARG A 3 -2.14 14.37 -5.99
C ARG A 3 -1.60 14.22 -7.42
N TRP A 4 -1.61 13.00 -7.96
CA TRP A 4 -1.18 12.76 -9.34
C TRP A 4 -2.12 13.42 -10.36
N VAL A 5 -3.43 13.34 -10.12
CA VAL A 5 -4.42 14.01 -10.96
C VAL A 5 -4.23 15.52 -10.93
N GLU A 6 -4.03 16.11 -9.74
CA GLU A 6 -3.77 17.53 -9.59
C GLU A 6 -2.51 17.97 -10.35
N LEU A 7 -1.40 17.25 -10.19
CA LEU A 7 -0.14 17.53 -10.89
C LEU A 7 -0.31 17.44 -12.41
N SER A 8 -0.86 16.33 -12.91
CA SER A 8 -1.05 16.05 -14.35
C SER A 8 -2.05 16.96 -15.06
N THR A 9 -2.88 17.69 -14.32
CA THR A 9 -3.91 18.56 -14.91
C THR A 9 -3.65 20.02 -14.60
N ARG A 10 -3.71 20.41 -13.32
CA ARG A 10 -3.62 21.81 -12.89
C ARG A 10 -2.22 22.36 -13.06
N SER A 11 -1.21 21.69 -12.49
CA SER A 11 0.17 22.18 -12.51
C SER A 11 0.76 22.19 -13.92
N PHE A 12 0.45 21.18 -14.73
CA PHE A 12 0.83 21.17 -16.15
C PHE A 12 0.17 22.29 -16.96
N ALA A 13 -1.12 22.56 -16.76
CA ALA A 13 -1.80 23.66 -17.46
C ALA A 13 -1.25 25.04 -17.04
N GLU A 14 -0.89 25.19 -15.76
CA GLU A 14 -0.26 26.41 -15.24
C GLU A 14 1.12 26.64 -15.87
N LEU A 15 1.97 25.61 -15.91
CA LEU A 15 3.28 25.68 -16.55
C LEU A 15 3.17 26.00 -18.05
N GLU A 16 2.22 25.38 -18.76
CA GLU A 16 1.97 25.68 -20.18
C GLU A 16 1.59 27.15 -20.38
N SER A 17 0.72 27.70 -19.53
CA SER A 17 0.35 29.11 -19.58
C SER A 17 1.55 30.03 -19.31
N GLN A 18 2.45 29.66 -18.40
CA GLN A 18 3.66 30.44 -18.10
C GLN A 18 4.65 30.41 -19.28
N ILE A 19 4.83 29.26 -19.92
CA ILE A 19 5.67 29.13 -21.13
C ILE A 19 5.12 30.01 -22.25
N TYR A 20 3.82 30.00 -22.48
CA TYR A 20 3.19 30.87 -23.46
C TYR A 20 3.43 32.36 -23.18
N GLU A 21 3.37 32.78 -21.91
CA GLU A 21 3.67 34.16 -21.52
C GLU A 21 5.15 34.51 -21.73
N VAL A 22 6.08 33.58 -21.48
CA VAL A 22 7.50 33.76 -21.81
C VAL A 22 7.67 34.03 -23.30
N GLU A 23 7.06 33.22 -24.16
CA GLU A 23 7.11 33.36 -25.61
C GLU A 23 6.56 34.71 -26.07
N ASN A 24 5.37 35.08 -25.58
CA ASN A 24 4.71 36.34 -25.87
C ASN A 24 5.57 37.56 -25.48
N GLN A 25 6.13 37.57 -24.27
CA GLN A 25 7.00 38.67 -23.82
C GLN A 25 8.31 38.73 -24.62
N ASN A 26 8.83 37.58 -25.06
CA ASN A 26 10.03 37.51 -25.89
C ASN A 26 9.77 38.04 -27.32
N GLU A 27 8.63 37.68 -27.92
CA GLU A 27 8.23 38.13 -29.27
C GLU A 27 8.12 39.66 -29.36
N ILE A 28 7.62 40.31 -28.30
CA ILE A 28 7.52 41.77 -28.22
C ILE A 28 8.77 42.45 -27.61
N PHE A 29 9.91 41.75 -27.58
CA PHE A 29 11.22 42.23 -27.11
C PHE A 29 11.26 42.75 -25.66
N ARG A 30 10.35 42.28 -24.79
CA ARG A 30 10.31 42.64 -23.37
C ARG A 30 11.16 41.71 -22.52
N PHE A 31 12.47 41.68 -22.80
CA PHE A 31 13.41 40.71 -22.21
C PHE A 31 13.42 40.66 -20.67
N MET A 32 13.25 41.80 -20.00
CA MET A 32 13.20 41.82 -18.53
C MET A 32 11.95 41.11 -17.98
N LYS A 33 10.81 41.23 -18.67
CA LYS A 33 9.57 40.53 -18.30
C LYS A 33 9.63 39.06 -18.68
N ALA A 34 10.14 38.74 -19.88
CA ALA A 34 10.37 37.37 -20.30
C ALA A 34 11.28 36.64 -19.29
N LYS A 35 12.37 37.29 -18.85
CA LYS A 35 13.26 36.74 -17.81
C LYS A 35 12.52 36.45 -16.49
N LYS A 36 11.62 37.35 -16.06
CA LYS A 36 10.82 37.13 -14.84
C LYS A 36 9.87 35.94 -15.01
N ALA A 37 9.17 35.87 -16.14
CA ALA A 37 8.26 34.77 -16.45
C ALA A 37 9.00 33.41 -16.55
N VAL A 38 10.24 33.40 -17.05
CA VAL A 38 11.10 32.20 -17.05
C VAL A 38 11.43 31.76 -15.63
N VAL A 39 11.70 32.70 -14.71
CA VAL A 39 11.96 32.36 -13.30
C VAL A 39 10.71 31.72 -12.69
N GLU A 40 9.54 32.32 -12.89
CA GLU A 40 8.27 31.78 -12.39
C GLU A 40 7.97 30.37 -12.96
N ALA A 41 8.18 30.15 -14.27
CA ALA A 41 8.02 28.84 -14.89
C ALA A 41 8.97 27.77 -14.33
N ASN A 42 10.22 28.14 -14.03
CA ASN A 42 11.18 27.23 -13.42
C ASN A 42 10.85 26.92 -11.95
N GLU A 43 10.30 27.88 -11.21
CA GLU A 43 9.82 27.65 -9.85
C GLU A 43 8.68 26.63 -9.84
N THR A 44 7.67 26.82 -10.70
CA THR A 44 6.57 25.85 -10.89
C THR A 44 7.08 24.47 -11.32
N MET A 45 8.04 24.39 -12.25
CA MET A 45 8.67 23.13 -12.63
C MET A 45 9.35 22.44 -11.44
N THR A 46 10.09 23.20 -10.63
CA THR A 46 10.80 22.66 -9.45
C THR A 46 9.83 22.08 -8.43
N GLU A 47 8.69 22.76 -8.21
CA GLU A 47 7.62 22.27 -7.34
C GLU A 47 7.00 20.98 -7.88
N MET A 48 6.71 20.93 -9.19
CA MET A 48 6.21 19.73 -9.85
C MET A 48 7.18 18.54 -9.72
N GLU A 49 8.48 18.76 -9.91
CA GLU A 49 9.50 17.72 -9.74
C GLU A 49 9.52 17.17 -8.31
N ALA A 50 9.42 18.05 -7.30
CA ALA A 50 9.36 17.66 -5.90
C ALA A 50 8.10 16.84 -5.60
N GLU A 51 6.93 17.23 -6.13
CA GLU A 51 5.69 16.47 -5.96
C GLU A 51 5.76 15.09 -6.61
N VAL A 52 6.35 14.98 -7.80
CA VAL A 52 6.58 13.68 -8.47
C VAL A 52 7.45 12.77 -7.62
N GLU A 53 8.50 13.33 -7.01
CA GLU A 53 9.40 12.56 -6.14
C GLU A 53 8.67 12.03 -4.90
N VAL A 54 7.80 12.84 -4.28
CA VAL A 54 6.95 12.40 -3.16
C VAL A 54 6.02 11.26 -3.60
N ILE A 55 5.40 11.37 -4.78
CA ILE A 55 4.52 10.31 -5.30
C ILE A 55 5.30 9.02 -5.55
N ARG A 56 6.49 9.10 -6.16
CA ARG A 56 7.34 7.93 -6.42
C ARG A 56 7.76 7.24 -5.12
N ASN A 57 8.19 8.00 -4.12
CA ASN A 57 8.60 7.44 -2.84
C ASN A 57 7.42 6.78 -2.11
N GLY A 58 6.24 7.41 -2.10
CA GLY A 58 5.04 6.80 -1.53
C GLY A 58 4.64 5.49 -2.23
N LEU A 59 4.74 5.41 -3.56
CA LEU A 59 4.48 4.18 -4.31
C LEU A 59 5.53 3.10 -4.03
N LYS A 60 6.80 3.48 -3.86
CA LYS A 60 7.87 2.56 -3.52
C LYS A 60 7.64 1.95 -2.12
N GLU A 61 7.32 2.78 -1.13
CA GLU A 61 7.01 2.33 0.22
C GLU A 61 5.79 1.40 0.24
N LEU A 62 4.76 1.71 -0.54
CA LEU A 62 3.57 0.87 -0.67
C LEU A 62 3.91 -0.50 -1.26
N ARG A 63 4.69 -0.55 -2.35
CA ARG A 63 5.18 -1.81 -2.93
C ARG A 63 6.02 -2.62 -1.95
N GLU A 64 6.95 -1.99 -1.25
CA GLU A 64 7.79 -2.67 -0.24
C GLU A 64 6.97 -3.16 0.96
N SER A 65 5.87 -2.48 1.29
CA SER A 65 4.91 -2.97 2.28
C SER A 65 4.14 -4.18 1.77
N GLU A 66 3.64 -4.16 0.53
CA GLU A 66 2.94 -5.30 -0.06
C GLU A 66 3.84 -6.54 -0.18
N GLU A 67 5.09 -6.38 -0.62
CA GLU A 67 6.05 -7.48 -0.72
C GLU A 67 6.34 -8.11 0.66
N ARG A 68 6.52 -7.30 1.70
CA ARG A 68 6.71 -7.80 3.07
C ARG A 68 5.47 -8.50 3.58
N ASN A 69 4.30 -7.90 3.41
CA ASN A 69 3.03 -8.49 3.83
C ASN A 69 2.79 -9.82 3.12
N SER A 70 3.08 -9.93 1.83
CA SER A 70 2.93 -11.20 1.09
C SER A 70 3.81 -12.32 1.63
N LEU A 71 5.01 -12.01 2.14
CA LEU A 71 5.90 -13.02 2.74
C LEU A 71 5.38 -13.48 4.10
N GLU A 72 4.97 -12.54 4.96
CA GLU A 72 4.47 -12.88 6.30
C GLU A 72 3.13 -13.64 6.23
N VAL A 73 2.24 -13.25 5.31
CA VAL A 73 1.02 -14.03 4.97
C VAL A 73 1.37 -15.48 4.64
N GLN A 74 2.38 -15.69 3.78
CA GLN A 74 2.75 -17.03 3.37
C GLN A 74 3.25 -17.86 4.55
N LYS A 75 4.08 -17.28 5.43
CA LYS A 75 4.53 -17.98 6.64
C LYS A 75 3.37 -18.35 7.56
N ALA A 76 2.43 -17.42 7.75
CA ALA A 76 1.29 -17.65 8.62
C ALA A 76 0.35 -18.73 8.06
N LEU A 77 0.19 -18.79 6.73
CA LEU A 77 -0.51 -19.88 6.04
C LEU A 77 0.22 -21.23 6.19
N ASP A 78 1.55 -21.25 6.09
CA ASP A 78 2.35 -22.47 6.27
C ASP A 78 2.19 -23.03 7.71
N VAL A 79 2.25 -22.15 8.73
CA VAL A 79 2.01 -22.52 10.14
C VAL A 79 0.58 -23.03 10.32
N TYR A 80 -0.42 -22.34 9.76
CA TYR A 80 -1.81 -22.79 9.78
C TYR A 80 -1.98 -24.19 9.17
N GLU A 81 -1.34 -24.48 8.03
CA GLU A 81 -1.38 -25.80 7.40
C GLU A 81 -0.77 -26.88 8.31
N GLU A 82 0.34 -26.57 8.97
CA GLU A 82 1.00 -27.48 9.93
C GLU A 82 0.12 -27.75 11.15
N LEU A 83 -0.48 -26.71 11.75
CA LEU A 83 -1.42 -26.85 12.86
C LEU A 83 -2.66 -27.66 12.46
N SER A 84 -3.20 -27.41 11.25
CA SER A 84 -4.33 -28.17 10.71
C SER A 84 -4.02 -29.64 10.51
N LYS A 85 -2.79 -29.96 10.09
CA LYS A 85 -2.31 -31.33 9.94
C LYS A 85 -2.09 -32.00 11.31
N SER A 86 -1.42 -31.33 12.24
CA SER A 86 -1.20 -31.80 13.61
C SER A 86 -2.52 -32.11 14.32
N LEU A 87 -3.50 -31.22 14.20
CA LEU A 87 -4.83 -31.41 14.78
C LEU A 87 -5.57 -32.62 14.17
N LYS A 88 -5.39 -32.91 12.87
CA LYS A 88 -6.00 -34.09 12.22
C LYS A 88 -5.31 -35.38 12.65
N ASP A 89 -3.99 -35.37 12.72
CA ASP A 89 -3.17 -36.56 12.94
C ASP A 89 -3.13 -36.97 14.42
N ASP A 90 -3.19 -36.02 15.36
CA ASP A 90 -3.07 -36.28 16.80
C ASP A 90 -4.30 -35.91 17.63
N LYS A 91 -5.49 -36.23 17.10
CA LYS A 91 -6.79 -36.04 17.76
C LYS A 91 -6.86 -36.51 19.22
N ALA A 92 -6.15 -37.60 19.54
CA ALA A 92 -6.20 -38.23 20.85
C ALA A 92 -5.36 -37.47 21.90
N SER A 93 -4.28 -36.81 21.49
CA SER A 93 -3.41 -36.00 22.37
C SER A 93 -4.14 -34.79 22.95
N PHE A 94 -4.96 -34.11 22.14
CA PHE A 94 -5.66 -32.88 22.57
C PHE A 94 -6.86 -33.13 23.49
N GLY A 95 -7.34 -34.36 23.62
CA GLY A 95 -8.37 -34.75 24.59
C GLY A 95 -9.60 -33.81 24.60
N PRO A 96 -10.02 -33.26 25.76
CA PRO A 96 -11.17 -32.36 25.86
C PRO A 96 -10.98 -31.01 25.14
N ALA A 97 -9.74 -30.55 24.96
CA ALA A 97 -9.43 -29.27 24.33
C ALA A 97 -9.57 -29.30 22.80
N TYR A 98 -9.61 -30.49 22.19
CA TYR A 98 -9.71 -30.69 20.74
C TYR A 98 -10.83 -29.86 20.08
N SER A 99 -12.03 -29.83 20.68
CA SER A 99 -13.17 -29.09 20.15
C SER A 99 -12.94 -27.57 20.13
N GLU A 100 -12.22 -27.04 21.12
CA GLU A 100 -11.96 -25.60 21.23
C GLU A 100 -10.82 -25.19 20.28
N ILE A 101 -9.75 -26.00 20.22
CA ILE A 101 -8.64 -25.80 19.28
C ILE A 101 -9.15 -25.84 17.83
N GLN A 102 -10.05 -26.77 17.50
CA GLN A 102 -10.68 -26.83 16.17
C GLN A 102 -11.55 -25.61 15.84
N LYS A 103 -12.13 -24.97 16.86
CA LYS A 103 -12.92 -23.75 16.68
C LYS A 103 -12.01 -22.56 16.44
N GLN A 104 -10.93 -22.42 17.20
CA GLN A 104 -9.94 -21.37 17.00
C GLN A 104 -9.25 -21.48 15.64
N LEU A 105 -8.86 -22.69 15.23
CA LEU A 105 -8.28 -22.93 13.90
C LEU A 105 -9.22 -22.49 12.76
N ARG A 106 -10.54 -22.71 12.91
CA ARG A 106 -11.53 -22.23 11.93
C ARG A 106 -11.70 -20.71 11.94
N ASN A 107 -11.51 -20.06 13.07
CA ASN A 107 -11.56 -18.59 13.13
C ASN A 107 -10.38 -18.00 12.36
N VAL A 108 -9.18 -18.56 12.56
CA VAL A 108 -7.98 -18.20 11.79
C VAL A 108 -8.19 -18.37 10.28
N GLU A 109 -8.84 -19.47 9.85
CA GLU A 109 -9.19 -19.71 8.44
C GLU A 109 -10.13 -18.62 7.87
N ILE A 110 -11.10 -18.17 8.67
CA ILE A 110 -12.03 -17.09 8.28
C ILE A 110 -11.27 -15.76 8.13
N GLU A 111 -10.36 -15.45 9.06
CA GLU A 111 -9.54 -14.24 9.04
C GLU A 111 -8.64 -14.21 7.80
N PHE A 112 -7.97 -15.31 7.45
CA PHE A 112 -7.21 -15.40 6.19
C PHE A 112 -8.09 -15.22 4.94
N THR A 113 -9.30 -15.78 4.95
CA THR A 113 -10.25 -15.62 3.84
C THR A 113 -10.70 -14.16 3.69
N GLN A 114 -10.94 -13.48 4.81
CA GLN A 114 -11.27 -12.05 4.85
C GLN A 114 -10.09 -11.20 4.35
N PHE A 115 -8.86 -11.51 4.78
CA PHE A 115 -7.65 -10.87 4.27
C PHE A 115 -7.55 -10.98 2.74
N VAL A 116 -7.68 -12.19 2.18
CA VAL A 116 -7.61 -12.40 0.72
C VAL A 116 -8.67 -11.60 -0.01
N THR A 117 -9.89 -11.55 0.54
CA THR A 117 -11.02 -10.80 -0.03
C THR A 117 -10.76 -9.29 -0.01
N LEU A 118 -10.31 -8.74 1.13
CA LEU A 118 -9.99 -7.33 1.28
C LEU A 118 -8.84 -6.90 0.36
N ASN A 119 -7.78 -7.72 0.32
CA ASN A 119 -6.63 -7.50 -0.54
C ASN A 119 -7.01 -7.51 -2.04
N THR A 120 -7.93 -8.39 -2.46
CA THR A 120 -8.44 -8.38 -3.86
C THR A 120 -9.47 -7.30 -4.16
N SER A 121 -10.20 -6.82 -3.14
CA SER A 121 -11.17 -5.72 -3.30
C SER A 121 -10.54 -4.32 -3.33
N GLY A 122 -9.25 -4.22 -3.02
CA GLY A 122 -8.48 -2.99 -3.10
C GLY A 122 -8.54 -2.11 -1.85
N ASP A 123 -8.82 -2.70 -0.68
CA ASP A 123 -8.64 -2.03 0.62
C ASP A 123 -7.40 -2.61 1.36
N PRO A 124 -6.20 -2.11 1.04
CA PRO A 124 -4.95 -2.63 1.64
C PRO A 124 -4.77 -2.22 3.10
N ILE A 125 -5.49 -1.18 3.58
CA ILE A 125 -5.41 -0.74 4.98
C ILE A 125 -6.17 -1.72 5.86
N GLU A 126 -7.42 -2.02 5.52
CA GLU A 126 -8.25 -2.97 6.27
C GLU A 126 -7.70 -4.39 6.16
N ALA A 127 -7.19 -4.78 4.97
CA ALA A 127 -6.52 -6.07 4.80
C ALA A 127 -5.35 -6.25 5.78
N ARG A 128 -4.56 -5.20 6.05
CA ARG A 128 -3.42 -5.29 6.98
C ARG A 128 -3.87 -5.59 8.41
N GLU A 129 -4.91 -4.93 8.90
CA GLU A 129 -5.39 -5.15 10.27
C GLU A 129 -5.89 -6.58 10.46
N VAL A 130 -6.63 -7.11 9.48
CA VAL A 130 -7.12 -8.50 9.49
C VAL A 130 -5.96 -9.50 9.42
N LEU A 131 -4.90 -9.19 8.66
CA LEU A 131 -3.71 -10.03 8.60
C LEU A 131 -2.97 -10.08 9.94
N GLU A 132 -2.76 -8.94 10.59
CA GLU A 132 -2.09 -8.87 11.91
C GLU A 132 -2.86 -9.67 12.97
N ASP A 133 -4.21 -9.63 12.91
CA ASP A 133 -5.06 -10.45 13.78
C ASP A 133 -4.94 -11.94 13.48
N ALA A 134 -4.96 -12.33 12.19
CA ALA A 134 -4.80 -13.71 11.76
C ALA A 134 -3.43 -14.29 12.18
N GLU A 135 -2.36 -13.52 11.99
CA GLU A 135 -1.01 -13.89 12.41
C GLU A 135 -0.93 -14.11 13.92
N ARG A 136 -1.45 -13.16 14.71
CA ARG A 136 -1.45 -13.25 16.17
C ARG A 136 -2.19 -14.50 16.64
N HIS A 137 -3.41 -14.74 16.15
CA HIS A 137 -4.18 -15.91 16.54
C HIS A 137 -3.54 -17.23 16.07
N THR A 138 -2.83 -17.23 14.94
CA THR A 138 -2.09 -18.41 14.45
C THR A 138 -0.94 -18.77 15.41
N TYR A 139 -0.12 -17.78 15.81
CA TYR A 139 0.98 -18.01 16.73
C TYR A 139 0.51 -18.34 18.15
N GLU A 140 -0.57 -17.71 18.63
CA GLU A 140 -1.18 -18.07 19.92
C GLU A 140 -1.67 -19.53 19.93
N LEU A 141 -2.22 -20.00 18.80
CA LEU A 141 -2.67 -21.39 18.66
C LEU A 141 -1.49 -22.37 18.58
N GLU A 142 -0.39 -21.98 17.92
CA GLU A 142 0.85 -22.75 17.90
C GLU A 142 1.44 -22.93 19.30
N ASP A 143 1.49 -21.86 20.10
CA ASP A 143 1.98 -21.92 21.49
C ASP A 143 1.10 -22.78 22.41
N LEU A 144 -0.18 -22.98 22.06
CA LEU A 144 -1.15 -23.76 22.84
C LEU A 144 -1.15 -25.27 22.52
N MET A 145 -0.58 -25.68 21.38
CA MET A 145 -0.59 -27.07 20.89
C MET A 145 0.70 -27.83 21.27
#